data_AF-A0A954NVL1-F1
#
_entry.id   AF-A0A954NVL1-F1
#
_cell.length_a   1.000
_cell.length_b   1.000
_cell.length_c   1.000
_cell.angle_alpha   90.00
_cell.angle_beta   90.00
_cell.angle_gamma   90.00
#
_symmetry.space_group_name_H-M   'P 1'
#
loop_
_entity.id
_entity.type
_entity.pdbx_description
1 polymer ?
#
loop_
_entity_poly.entity_id
_entity_poly.type
_entity_poly.pdbx_seq_one_letter_code
_entity_poly.pdbx_strand_id
1 'polypeptide(L)' 'MSDNNHLVKVKTALAEKYERLSRNAKSVTKTRQFSYRAVRYRRQVAQLLHDSE' A
#
# COMPACT_ATOMS: atom_id res chain seq x y z
N MET A 1 -15.42 4.60 13.63
CA MET A 1 -14.80 3.27 13.78
C MET A 1 -14.93 2.37 12.54
N SER A 2 -16.07 2.33 11.82
CA SER A 2 -16.24 1.46 10.63
C SER A 2 -15.41 1.90 9.41
N ASP A 3 -15.29 3.22 9.18
CA ASP A 3 -14.62 3.77 7.98
C ASP A 3 -13.10 3.61 8.01
N ASN A 4 -12.46 3.76 9.18
CA ASN A 4 -11.01 3.57 9.31
C ASN A 4 -10.61 2.11 9.06
N ASN A 5 -11.39 1.15 9.56
CA ASN A 5 -11.15 -0.27 9.29
C ASN A 5 -11.33 -0.62 7.80
N HIS A 6 -12.34 -0.04 7.14
CA HIS A 6 -12.50 -0.21 5.70
C HIS A 6 -11.31 0.39 4.93
N LEU A 7 -10.88 1.60 5.30
CA LEU A 7 -9.76 2.30 4.66
C LEU A 7 -8.43 1.55 4.84
N VAL A 8 -8.18 0.99 6.03
CA VAL A 8 -7.02 0.12 6.32
C VAL A 8 -7.02 -1.09 5.40
N LYS A 9 -8.15 -1.79 5.24
CA LYS A 9 -8.27 -2.95 4.35
C LYS A 9 -7.99 -2.58 2.89
N VAL A 10 -8.58 -1.49 2.40
CA VAL A 10 -8.38 -1.02 1.02
C VAL A 10 -6.92 -0.65 0.77
N LYS A 11 -6.29 0.10 1.68
CA LYS A 11 -4.89 0.52 1.52
C LYS A 11 -3.92 -0.65 1.64
N THR A 12 -4.22 -1.64 2.49
CA THR A 12 -3.45 -2.88 2.58
C THR A 12 -3.52 -3.65 1.26
N ALA A 13 -4.71 -3.86 0.70
CA ALA A 13 -4.89 -4.53 -0.59
C ALA A 13 -4.18 -3.78 -1.74
N LEU A 14 -4.18 -2.44 -1.73
CA LEU A 14 -3.43 -1.64 -2.69
C LEU A 14 -1.92 -1.84 -2.54
N ALA A 15 -1.40 -1.86 -1.31
CA ALA A 15 0.01 -2.10 -1.07
C ALA A 15 0.47 -3.45 -1.63
N GLU A 16 -0.28 -4.52 -1.36
CA GLU A 16 -0.01 -5.86 -1.88
C GLU A 16 -0.12 -5.95 -3.40
N LYS A 17 -1.10 -5.27 -4.00
CA LYS A 17 -1.25 -5.21 -5.45
C LYS A 17 -0.04 -4.55 -6.10
N TYR A 18 0.41 -3.42 -5.56
CA TYR A 18 1.57 -2.72 -6.10
C TYR A 18 2.88 -3.49 -5.89
N GLU A 19 3.01 -4.24 -4.80
CA GLU A 19 4.13 -5.15 -4.60
C GLU A 19 4.14 -6.29 -5.63
N ARG A 20 2.99 -6.90 -5.91
CA ARG A 20 2.88 -7.91 -6.98
C ARG A 20 3.22 -7.32 -8.35
N LEU A 21 2.73 -6.11 -8.63
CA LEU A 21 3.04 -5.40 -9.87
C LEU A 21 4.53 -5.04 -10.00
N SER A 22 5.19 -4.68 -8.90
CA SER A 22 6.63 -4.38 -8.95
C SER A 22 7.46 -5.62 -9.25
N ARG A 23 7.09 -6.78 -8.68
CA ARG A 23 7.73 -8.08 -8.95
C ARG A 23 7.53 -8.54 -10.40
N ASN A 24 6.36 -8.27 -10.99
CA ASN A 24 6.03 -8.69 -12.35
C ASN A 24 6.44 -7.66 -13.43
N ALA A 25 6.84 -6.46 -13.04
CA ALA A 25 7.22 -5.42 -13.98
C ALA A 25 8.59 -5.71 -14.61
N LYS A 26 8.63 -5.77 -15.95
CA LYS A 26 9.88 -5.94 -16.72
C LYS A 26 10.71 -4.66 -16.83
N SER A 27 10.10 -3.50 -16.60
CA SER A 27 10.76 -2.20 -16.68
C SER A 27 11.22 -1.75 -15.29
N VAL A 28 12.51 -1.48 -15.12
CA VAL A 28 13.11 -0.98 -13.88
C VAL A 28 12.39 0.27 -13.36
N THR A 29 12.02 1.19 -14.26
CA THR A 29 11.26 2.40 -13.90
C THR A 29 9.90 2.06 -13.30
N LYS A 30 9.16 1.13 -13.93
CA LYS A 30 7.86 0.67 -13.41
C LYS A 30 8.01 -0.09 -12.10
N THR A 31 9.03 -0.94 -11.98
CA THR A 31 9.36 -1.65 -10.72
C THR A 31 9.57 -0.65 -9.59
N ARG A 32 10.39 0.38 -9.79
CA ARG A 32 10.63 1.44 -8.79
C ARG A 32 9.36 2.20 -8.44
N GLN A 33 8.56 2.59 -9.43
CA GLN A 33 7.29 3.30 -9.23
C GLN A 33 6.30 2.47 -8.40
N PHE A 34 6.12 1.20 -8.74
CA PHE A 34 5.21 0.31 -8.03
C PHE A 34 5.71 0.00 -6.61
N SER A 35 7.01 -0.24 -6.43
CA SER A 35 7.60 -0.42 -5.10
C SER A 35 7.42 0.81 -4.22
N TYR A 36 7.62 2.01 -4.77
CA TYR A 36 7.36 3.26 -4.05
C TYR A 36 5.89 3.40 -3.62
N ARG A 37 4.94 3.08 -4.52
CA ARG A 37 3.51 3.10 -4.19
C ARG A 37 3.17 2.10 -3.10
N ALA A 38 3.70 0.88 -3.16
CA ALA A 38 3.47 -0.14 -2.12
C ALA A 38 3.94 0.35 -0.74
N VAL A 39 5.15 0.90 -0.66
CA VAL A 39 5.69 1.48 0.59
C VAL A 39 4.84 2.64 1.09
N ARG A 40 4.40 3.54 0.20
CA ARG A 40 3.54 4.67 0.57
C ARG A 40 2.23 4.21 1.21
N TYR A 41 1.55 3.22 0.63
CA TYR A 41 0.31 2.71 1.22
C TYR A 41 0.54 2.00 2.56
N ARG A 42 1.63 1.25 2.72
CA ARG A 42 2.00 0.66 4.04
C ARG A 42 2.20 1.71 5.12
N ARG A 43 2.89 2.81 4.81
CA ARG A 43 3.05 3.94 5.75
C ARG A 43 1.71 4.57 6.12
N GLN A 44 0.81 4.73 5.16
CA GLN A 44 -0.52 5.26 5.43
C GLN A 44 -1.37 4.31 6.30
N VAL A 45 -1.24 3.00 6.12
CA VAL A 45 -1.90 2.01 6.99
C VAL A 45 -1.35 2.12 8.42
N ALA A 46 -0.02 2.19 8.57
CA ALA A 46 0.61 2.34 9.89
C ALA A 46 0.12 3.61 10.61
N GLN A 47 0.03 4.74 9.90
CA GLN A 47 -0.53 5.98 10.46
C GLN A 47 -2.00 5.82 10.88
N LEU A 48 -2.84 5.22 10.01
CA LEU A 48 -4.25 5.03 10.33
C LEU A 48 -4.49 4.10 11.51
N LEU A 49 -3.64 3.08 11.69
CA LEU A 49 -3.70 2.20 12.85
C LEU A 49 -3.30 2.95 14.12
N HIS A 50 -2.22 3.73 14.08
CA HIS A 50 -1.78 4.57 15.21
C HIS A 50 -2.81 5.63 15.60
N ASP A 51 -3.51 6.25 14.63
CA ASP A 51 -4.55 7.25 14.90
C ASP A 51 -5.89 6.63 15.35
N SER A 52 -6.00 5.30 15.33
CA SER A 52 -7.21 4.56 15.75
C SER A 52 -7.10 3.93 17.15
N GLU A 53 -5.92 3.98 17.77
CA GLU A 53 -5.65 3.60 19.17
C GLU A 53 -5.91 4.79 20.11
#